data_AF-L1JFY8-F1
#
_entry.id   AF-L1JFY8-F1
#
_cell.length_a   1.000
_cell.length_b   1.000
_cell.length_c   1.000
_cell.angle_alpha   90.00
_cell.angle_beta   90.00
_cell.angle_gamma   90.00
#
_symmetry.space_group_name_H-M   'P 1'
#
loop_
_entity.id
_entity.type
_entity.pdbx_description
1 polymer ?
#
loop_
_entity_poly.entity_id
_entity_poly.type
_entity_poly.pdbx_seq_one_letter_code
_entity_poly.pdbx_strand_id
1 'polypeptide(L)' 'MGKRKIKVEKIKDDRTRLATFQKRKMGLIKKAMELSVLCEVEVALVIFGAPTQTCKQGKLCQYSSKDIDLLLTKF' A
#
# COMPACT_ATOMS: atom_id res chain seq x y z
N MET A 1 22.84 -4.27 9.10
CA MET A 1 22.01 -4.70 10.25
C MET A 1 20.78 -5.45 9.73
N GLY A 2 20.41 -6.60 10.33
CA GLY A 2 19.29 -7.43 9.88
C GLY A 2 17.90 -6.90 10.25
N LYS A 3 16.85 -7.61 9.82
CA LYS A 3 15.44 -7.28 10.09
C LYS A 3 15.12 -7.49 11.57
N ARG A 4 14.67 -6.43 12.25
CA ARG A 4 14.19 -6.50 13.65
C ARG A 4 12.67 -6.55 13.70
N LYS A 5 12.12 -7.27 14.68
CA LYS A 5 10.67 -7.27 14.97
C LYS A 5 10.28 -5.89 15.53
N ILE A 6 9.17 -5.34 15.04
CA ILE A 6 8.58 -4.09 15.53
C ILE A 6 7.15 -4.37 16.03
N LYS A 7 6.66 -3.57 16.99
CA LYS A 7 5.25 -3.61 17.42
C LYS A 7 4.34 -3.11 16.29
N VAL A 8 3.12 -3.64 16.21
CA VAL A 8 2.10 -3.18 15.25
C VAL A 8 1.36 -2.00 15.87
N GLU A 9 2.01 -0.85 15.87
CA GLU A 9 1.50 0.43 16.38
C GLU A 9 1.98 1.58 15.48
N LYS A 10 1.40 2.78 15.63
CA LYS A 10 1.81 3.95 14.85
C LYS A 10 3.27 4.29 15.14
N ILE A 11 4.11 4.25 14.10
CA ILE A 11 5.52 4.66 14.20
C ILE A 11 5.60 6.16 14.49
N LYS A 12 6.16 6.52 15.65
CA LYS A 12 6.26 7.92 16.11
C LYS A 12 7.22 8.74 15.26
N ASP A 13 8.39 8.20 14.94
CA ASP A 13 9.39 8.88 14.12
C ASP A 13 8.94 8.99 12.66
N ASP A 14 8.85 10.22 12.15
CA ASP A 14 8.31 10.53 10.83
C ASP A 14 9.17 9.97 9.69
N ARG A 15 10.50 10.06 9.82
CA ARG A 15 11.44 9.55 8.81
C ARG A 15 11.35 8.02 8.70
N THR A 16 11.35 7.34 9.84
CA THR A 16 11.18 5.88 9.93
C THR A 16 9.80 5.47 9.43
N ARG A 17 8.75 6.22 9.76
CA ARG A 17 7.39 5.96 9.27
C ARG A 17 7.32 6.08 7.75
N LEU A 18 7.91 7.11 7.15
CA LEU A 18 7.92 7.30 5.70
C LEU A 18 8.71 6.20 4.98
N ALA A 19 9.90 5.87 5.46
CA ALA A 19 10.70 4.79 4.88
C ALA A 19 10.02 3.42 5.03
N THR A 20 9.37 3.18 6.16
CA THR A 20 8.60 1.95 6.41
C THR A 20 7.36 1.89 5.51
N PHE A 21 6.64 2.99 5.36
CA PHE A 21 5.49 3.10 4.45
C PHE A 21 5.91 2.77 3.02
N GLN A 22 6.97 3.38 2.51
CA GLN A 22 7.47 3.10 1.15
C GLN A 22 7.80 1.61 0.96
N LYS A 23 8.57 1.01 1.88
CA LYS A 23 8.96 -0.41 1.79
C LYS A 23 7.76 -1.36 1.91
N ARG A 24 6.87 -1.15 2.89
CA ARG A 24 5.70 -2.00 3.10
C ARG A 24 4.67 -1.86 1.99
N LYS A 25 4.44 -0.65 1.50
CA LYS A 25 3.56 -0.37 0.35
C LYS A 25 3.99 -1.17 -0.87
N MET A 26 5.29 -1.17 -1.19
CA MET A 26 5.81 -1.94 -2.32
C MET A 26 5.67 -3.45 -2.11
N GLY A 27 5.97 -3.95 -0.91
CA GLY A 27 5.75 -5.36 -0.58
C GLY A 27 4.29 -5.78 -0.67
N LEU A 28 3.36 -4.93 -0.23
CA LEU A 28 1.92 -5.19 -0.28
C LEU A 28 1.39 -5.20 -1.71
N ILE A 29 1.79 -4.23 -2.54
CA ILE A 29 1.44 -4.20 -3.97
C ILE A 29 1.96 -5.45 -4.68
N LYS A 30 3.20 -5.87 -4.38
CA LYS A 30 3.76 -7.11 -4.94
C LYS A 30 2.92 -8.33 -4.55
N LYS A 31 2.50 -8.43 -3.28
CA LYS A 31 1.65 -9.53 -2.81
C LYS A 31 0.27 -9.54 -3.45
N ALA A 32 -0.35 -8.37 -3.62
CA ALA A 32 -1.62 -8.24 -4.33
C ALA A 32 -1.52 -8.69 -5.79
N MET A 33 -0.40 -8.35 -6.46
CA MET A 33 -0.09 -8.80 -7.81
C MET A 33 0.18 -10.30 -7.90
N GLU A 34 0.99 -10.85 -6.99
CA GLU A 34 1.24 -12.29 -6.92
C GLU A 34 -0.09 -13.05 -6.74
N LEU A 35 -0.97 -12.59 -5.85
CA LEU A 35 -2.27 -13.22 -5.60
C LEU A 35 -3.19 -13.18 -6.83
N SER A 36 -3.30 -12.04 -7.50
CA SER A 36 -4.18 -11.90 -8.67
C SER A 36 -3.74 -12.81 -9.82
N VAL A 37 -2.42 -12.95 -10.03
CA VAL A 37 -1.87 -13.81 -11.08
C VAL A 37 -1.95 -15.30 -10.69
N LEU A 38 -1.55 -15.67 -9.47
CA LEU A 38 -1.46 -17.08 -9.07
C LEU A 38 -2.82 -17.76 -8.94
N CYS A 39 -3.85 -17.00 -8.57
CA CYS A 39 -5.19 -17.54 -8.31
C CYS A 39 -6.23 -17.06 -9.32
N GLU A 40 -5.83 -16.31 -10.36
CA GLU A 40 -6.73 -15.72 -11.36
C GLU A 40 -7.89 -14.92 -10.74
N VAL A 41 -7.63 -14.26 -9.61
CA VAL A 41 -8.63 -13.47 -8.88
C VAL A 41 -8.48 -11.98 -9.15
N GLU A 42 -9.60 -11.27 -9.10
CA GLU A 42 -9.61 -9.81 -9.20
C GLU A 42 -9.27 -9.18 -7.85
N VAL A 43 -8.28 -8.26 -7.84
CA VAL A 43 -7.79 -7.60 -6.63
C VAL A 43 -7.67 -6.11 -6.89
N ALA A 44 -8.27 -5.30 -6.04
CA ALA A 44 -8.07 -3.85 -5.98
C ALA A 44 -7.51 -3.45 -4.60
N LEU A 45 -6.53 -2.54 -4.60
CA LEU A 45 -5.86 -2.01 -3.42
C LEU A 45 -5.75 -0.49 -3.55
N VAL A 46 -6.33 0.23 -2.60
CA VAL A 46 -6.28 1.68 -2.52
C VAL A 46 -5.60 2.10 -1.22
N ILE A 47 -4.56 2.93 -1.32
CA ILE A 47 -3.78 3.41 -0.18
C ILE A 47 -3.74 4.93 -0.22
N PHE A 48 -4.30 5.55 0.81
CA PHE A 48 -4.14 6.98 1.06
C PHE A 48 -2.92 7.19 1.96
N GLY A 49 -1.90 7.87 1.44
CA GLY A 49 -0.75 8.28 2.24
C GLY A 49 -1.14 9.26 3.33
N ALA A 50 -0.30 9.40 4.36
CA ALA A 50 -0.45 10.51 5.29
C ALA A 50 -0.11 11.84 4.57
N PRO A 51 -0.77 12.96 4.93
CA PRO A 51 -0.36 14.29 4.49
C PRO A 51 1.13 14.52 4.80
N THR A 52 1.89 15.02 3.83
CA THR A 52 3.27 15.47 4.03
C THR A 52 3.33 16.99 3.92
N GLN A 53 4.39 17.62 4.43
CA GLN A 53 4.58 19.07 4.28
C GLN A 53 4.56 19.53 2.81
N THR A 54 4.90 18.62 1.89
CA THR A 54 4.90 18.83 0.43
C THR A 54 3.57 18.50 -0.26
N CYS A 55 2.65 17.80 0.40
CA CYS A 55 1.38 17.37 -0.19
C CYS A 55 0.31 17.23 0.91
N LYS A 56 -0.59 18.22 1.00
CA LYS A 56 -1.64 18.29 2.03
C LYS A 56 -2.72 17.21 1.86
N GLN A 57 -3.00 16.81 0.62
CA GLN A 57 -3.83 15.66 0.30
C GLN A 57 -2.88 14.46 0.16
N GLY A 58 -2.87 13.55 1.13
CA GLY A 58 -1.94 12.43 1.12
C GLY A 58 -1.88 11.71 -0.23
N LYS A 59 -0.68 11.39 -0.71
CA LYS A 59 -0.48 10.81 -2.05
C LYS A 59 -1.27 9.51 -2.18
N LEU A 60 -2.22 9.48 -3.12
CA LEU A 60 -2.95 8.27 -3.51
C LEU A 60 -1.98 7.29 -4.17
N CYS A 61 -2.02 6.04 -3.73
CA CYS A 61 -1.34 4.93 -4.35
C CYS A 61 -2.35 3.80 -4.54
N GLN A 62 -2.52 3.36 -5.78
CA GLN A 62 -3.44 2.28 -6.11
C GLN A 62 -2.74 1.15 -6.87
N TYR A 63 -3.27 -0.06 -6.71
CA TYR A 63 -3.02 -1.21 -7.56
C TYR A 63 -4.37 -1.85 -7.87
N SER A 64 -4.57 -2.25 -9.12
CA SER A 64 -5.75 -3.01 -9.52
C SER A 64 -5.34 -4.04 -10.57
N SER A 65 -5.86 -5.25 -10.46
CA SER A 65 -5.61 -6.31 -11.44
C SER A 65 -6.34 -6.08 -12.76
N LYS A 66 -7.43 -5.31 -12.74
CA LYS A 66 -8.20 -4.84 -13.90
C LYS A 66 -8.49 -3.35 -13.76
N ASP A 67 -9.35 -2.81 -14.62
CA ASP A 67 -9.87 -1.47 -14.44
C ASP A 67 -10.50 -1.32 -13.04
N ILE A 68 -10.06 -0.30 -12.29
CA ILE A 68 -10.48 -0.08 -10.91
C ILE A 68 -11.96 0.33 -10.83
N ASP A 69 -12.45 1.09 -11.81
CA ASP A 69 -13.83 1.58 -11.81
C ASP A 69 -14.79 0.41 -12.05
N LEU A 70 -14.42 -0.51 -12.95
CA LEU A 70 -15.18 -1.75 -13.17
C LEU A 70 -15.21 -2.63 -11.93
N LEU A 71 -14.10 -2.72 -11.19
CA LEU A 71 -14.00 -3.53 -9.97
C LEU A 71 -14.83 -2.94 -8.83
N LEU A 72 -14.81 -1.61 -8.68
CA LEU A 72 -15.58 -0.90 -7.66
C LEU A 72 -17.09 -0.95 -7.94
N THR A 73 -17.49 -0.99 -9.22
CA THR A 73 -18.92 -1.10 -9.62
C THR A 73 -19.52 -2.48 -9.32
N LYS A 74 -18.71 -3.50 -8.99
CA LYS A 74 -19.21 -4.82 -8.58
C LYS A 74 -19.76 -4.85 -7.15
N PHE A 75 -19.52 -3.79 -6.37
CA PHE A 75 -20.04 -3.59 -5.02
C PHE A 75 -21.05 -2.44 -5.01
#